data_AF-A0A246FF16-F1
#
_entry.id   AF-A0A246FF16-F1
#
_cell.length_a   1.000
_cell.length_b   1.000
_cell.length_c   1.000
_cell.angle_alpha   90.00
_cell.angle_beta   90.00
_cell.angle_gamma   90.00
#
_symmetry.space_group_name_H-M   'P 1'
#
loop_
_entity.id
_entity.type
_entity.pdbx_description
1 polymer ?
#
loop_
_entity_poly.entity_id
_entity_poly.type
_entity_poly.pdbx_seq_one_letter_code
_entity_poly.pdbx_strand_id
1 'polypeptide(L)'
;MDEILSRAVQLVRLAGPKYLSLQGNTNHQRWKNISKGIIRMGTEEVSILLGVYPQYAVWLLTGEVVPQVEQLKPDFETPPENGSDS
;
A
#
# COMPACT_ATOMS: atom_id res chain seq x y z
N MET A 1 -11.74 19.16 0.58
CA MET A 1 -10.33 18.86 0.93
C MET A 1 -10.02 17.51 0.31
N ASP A 2 -8.85 17.30 -0.29
CA ASP A 2 -8.55 16.03 -0.97
C ASP A 2 -8.31 14.92 0.07
N GLU A 3 -9.32 14.09 0.33
CA GLU A 3 -9.36 13.13 1.43
C GLU A 3 -8.32 12.00 1.29
N ILE A 4 -8.02 11.59 0.05
CA ILE A 4 -6.96 10.60 -0.22
C ILE A 4 -5.58 11.18 0.11
N LEU A 5 -5.34 12.47 -0.20
CA LEU A 5 -4.09 13.12 0.19
C LEU A 5 -3.95 13.22 1.70
N SER A 6 -5.04 13.54 2.42
CA SER A 6 -5.02 13.60 3.89
C SER A 6 -4.58 12.26 4.51
N ARG A 7 -5.12 11.14 3.99
CA ARG A 7 -4.74 9.79 4.41
C ARG A 7 -3.30 9.46 4.02
N ALA A 8 -2.89 9.80 2.81
CA ALA A 8 -1.53 9.57 2.35
C ALA A 8 -0.50 10.33 3.21
N VAL A 9 -0.78 11.58 3.59
CA VAL A 9 0.07 12.36 4.50
C VAL A 9 0.22 11.70 5.87
N GLN A 10 -0.82 11.03 6.38
CA GLN A 10 -0.72 10.27 7.62
C GLN A 10 0.28 9.10 7.49
N LEU A 11 0.20 8.33 6.41
CA LEU A 11 1.16 7.24 6.15
C LEU A 11 2.58 7.76 5.93
N VAL A 12 2.74 8.91 5.26
CA VAL A 12 4.05 9.54 5.09
C VAL A 12 4.66 9.96 6.43
N ARG A 13 3.84 10.49 7.35
CA ARG A 13 4.29 10.86 8.70
C ARG A 13 4.61 9.64 9.55
N LEU A 14 3.86 8.55 9.38
CA LEU A 14 4.08 7.27 10.07
C LEU A 14 5.40 6.61 9.66
N ALA A 15 5.66 6.51 8.35
CA ALA A 15 6.89 5.91 7.83
C ALA A 15 8.11 6.83 7.98
N GLY A 16 7.91 8.13 7.78
CA GLY A 16 8.97 9.13 7.80
C GLY A 16 9.60 9.37 6.41
N PRO A 17 9.89 10.64 6.05
CA PRO A 17 10.46 10.99 4.73
C PRO A 17 11.76 10.29 4.38
N LYS A 18 12.63 10.02 5.37
CA LYS A 18 13.93 9.39 5.16
C LYS A 18 13.76 7.94 4.71
N TYR A 19 12.93 7.18 5.42
CA TYR A 19 12.67 5.78 5.08
C TYR A 19 12.06 5.66 3.69
N LEU A 20 11.03 6.46 3.39
CA LEU A 20 10.35 6.42 2.08
C LEU A 20 11.27 6.80 0.91
N SER A 21 12.27 7.66 1.14
CA SER A 21 13.25 7.99 0.10
C SER A 21 14.20 6.85 -0.25
N LEU A 22 14.24 5.80 0.57
CA LEU A 22 15.04 4.59 0.31
C LEU A 22 14.23 3.50 -0.39
N GLN A 23 12.91 3.65 -0.51
CA GLN A 23 12.02 2.61 -1.05
C GLN A 23 11.75 2.77 -2.55
N GLY A 24 12.21 3.85 -3.18
CA GLY A 24 11.96 4.11 -4.61
C GLY A 24 12.79 5.29 -5.11
N ASN A 25 12.42 5.80 -6.29
CA ASN A 25 13.17 6.88 -6.96
C ASN A 25 12.83 8.29 -6.44
N THR A 26 11.99 8.39 -5.42
CA THR A 26 11.56 9.66 -4.83
C THR A 26 12.54 10.14 -3.76
N ASN A 27 13.01 11.38 -3.88
CA ASN A 27 13.98 11.92 -2.92
C ASN A 27 13.36 12.35 -1.58
N HIS A 28 14.22 12.48 -0.57
CA HIS A 28 13.84 12.86 0.80
C HIS A 28 13.10 14.21 0.88
N GLN A 29 13.54 15.22 0.11
CA GLN A 29 12.97 16.55 0.16
C GLN A 29 11.51 16.56 -0.35
N ARG A 30 11.22 15.73 -1.35
CA ARG A 30 9.86 15.56 -1.88
C ARG A 30 8.93 14.98 -0.83
N TRP A 31 9.33 13.91 -0.14
CA TRP A 31 8.56 13.35 0.97
C TRP A 31 8.36 14.34 2.13
N LYS A 32 9.35 15.17 2.42
CA LYS A 32 9.24 16.25 3.42
C LYS A 32 8.25 17.33 3.02
N ASN A 33 8.16 17.67 1.74
CA ASN A 33 7.17 18.64 1.25
C ASN A 33 5.75 18.06 1.24
N ILE A 34 5.61 16.78 0.90
CA ILE A 34 4.34 16.06 0.97
C ILE A 34 3.85 15.97 2.42
N SER A 35 4.70 15.60 3.38
CA SER A 35 4.29 15.47 4.79
C SER A 35 3.81 16.77 5.42
N LYS A 36 4.25 17.91 4.87
CA LYS A 36 3.84 19.27 5.22
C LYS A 36 2.61 19.76 4.44
N GLY A 37 2.14 19.01 3.44
CA GLY A 37 1.04 19.42 2.56
C GLY A 37 1.40 20.54 1.59
N ILE A 38 2.70 20.80 1.36
CA ILE A 38 3.16 21.87 0.44
C ILE A 38 2.92 21.47 -1.01
N ILE A 39 3.08 20.17 -1.33
CA ILE A 39 2.89 19.63 -2.67
C ILE A 39 1.92 18.46 -2.64
N ARG A 40 1.23 18.26 -3.77
CA ARG A 40 0.37 17.09 -3.99
C ARG A 40 1.21 15.86 -4.29
N MET A 41 0.73 14.72 -3.80
CA MET A 41 1.29 13.40 -4.07
C MET A 41 0.90 12.93 -5.48
N GLY A 42 1.84 12.31 -6.20
CA GLY A 42 1.58 11.67 -7.49
C GLY A 42 1.46 10.15 -7.37
N THR A 43 1.28 9.47 -8.50
CA THR A 43 1.09 8.02 -8.56
C THR A 43 2.29 7.23 -8.03
N GLU A 44 3.52 7.68 -8.30
CA GLU A 44 4.75 7.02 -7.83
C GLU A 44 4.81 6.92 -6.31
N GLU A 45 4.49 8.01 -5.62
CA GLU A 45 4.48 8.02 -4.16
C GLU A 45 3.37 7.14 -3.59
N VAL A 46 2.21 7.09 -4.25
CA VAL A 46 1.13 6.18 -3.87
C VAL A 46 1.59 4.73 -4.00
N SER A 47 2.25 4.36 -5.11
CA SER A 47 2.81 3.02 -5.31
C SER A 47 3.82 2.64 -4.23
N ILE A 48 4.72 3.57 -3.87
CA ILE A 48 5.69 3.35 -2.77
C ILE A 48 4.96 3.13 -1.44
N LEU A 49 3.94 3.94 -1.13
CA LEU A 49 3.16 3.76 0.10
C LEU A 49 2.41 2.42 0.11
N LEU A 50 1.84 1.99 -1.01
CA LEU A 50 1.18 0.68 -1.12
C LEU A 50 2.16 -0.49 -0.93
N GLY A 51 3.41 -0.33 -1.37
CA GLY A 51 4.47 -1.33 -1.13
C GLY A 51 4.92 -1.39 0.34
N VAL A 52 5.02 -0.25 1.01
CA VAL A 52 5.40 -0.17 2.44
C VAL A 52 4.27 -0.58 3.36
N TYR A 53 3.04 -0.24 2.99
CA TYR A 53 1.83 -0.38 3.79
C TYR A 53 0.70 -1.09 3.02
N PRO A 54 0.92 -2.35 2.58
CA PRO A 54 -0.09 -3.08 1.81
C PRO A 54 -1.40 -3.27 2.58
N GLN A 55 -1.33 -3.39 3.91
CA GLN A 55 -2.50 -3.51 4.78
C GLN A 55 -3.38 -2.25 4.81
N TYR A 56 -2.84 -1.10 4.40
CA TYR A 56 -3.57 0.16 4.33
C TYR A 56 -4.04 0.50 2.91
N ALA A 57 -3.88 -0.40 1.92
CA ALA A 57 -4.19 -0.12 0.52
C ALA A 57 -5.65 0.31 0.29
N VAL A 58 -6.60 -0.48 0.80
CA VAL A 58 -8.03 -0.17 0.65
C VAL A 58 -8.37 1.12 1.38
N TRP A 59 -7.93 1.25 2.63
CA TRP A 59 -8.14 2.47 3.40
C TRP A 59 -7.52 3.71 2.75
N LEU A 60 -6.36 3.61 2.10
CA LEU A 60 -5.71 4.72 1.40
C LEU A 60 -6.49 5.14 0.16
N LEU A 61 -7.07 4.19 -0.58
CA LEU A 61 -7.76 4.47 -1.84
C LEU A 61 -9.23 4.87 -1.60
N THR A 62 -9.99 4.07 -0.85
CA THR A 62 -11.45 4.23 -0.70
C THR A 62 -11.84 5.03 0.56
N GLY A 63 -11.04 4.93 1.61
CA GLY A 63 -11.30 5.58 2.91
C GLY A 63 -12.00 4.65 3.88
N GLU A 64 -12.38 3.47 3.39
CA GLU A 64 -13.06 2.44 4.16
C GLU A 64 -12.03 1.60 4.91
N VAL A 65 -12.35 1.30 6.17
CA VAL A 65 -11.58 0.34 6.97
C VAL A 65 -12.22 -1.02 6.75
N VAL A 66 -11.53 -1.86 5.98
CA VAL A 66 -11.96 -3.25 5.76
C VAL A 66 -11.26 -4.12 6.80
N PRO A 67 -11.97 -5.03 7.50
CA PRO A 67 -11.33 -6.03 8.34
C PRO A 67 -10.31 -6.81 7.51
N GLN A 68 -9.12 -7.06 8.04
CA GLN A 68 -8.15 -7.93 7.37
C GLN A 68 -8.76 -9.32 7.26
N VAL A 69 -9.39 -9.61 6.13
CA VAL A 69 -9.70 -10.99 5.74
C VAL A 69 -8.33 -11.58 5.45
N GLU A 70 -7.90 -12.53 6.27
CA GLU A 70 -6.75 -13.37 5.96
C GLU A 70 -6.90 -13.78 4.50
N GLN A 71 -5.93 -13.42 3.66
CA GLN A 71 -5.89 -13.91 2.29
C GLN A 71 -5.82 -15.43 2.38
N LEU A 72 -6.96 -16.10 2.26
CA LEU A 72 -7.01 -17.49 1.85
C LEU A 72 -6.37 -17.46 0.47
N LYS A 73 -5.06 -17.75 0.39
CA LYS A 73 -4.50 -18.20 -0.87
C LYS A 73 -5.43 -19.34 -1.30
N PRO A 74 -6.00 -19.31 -2.51
CA PRO A 74 -6.49 -20.55 -3.07
C PRO A 74 -5.25 -21.43 -3.16
N ASP A 75 -5.08 -22.27 -2.14
CA ASP A 75 -4.23 -23.44 -2.26
C ASP A 75 -4.91 -24.18 -3.39
N PHE A 76 -4.30 -24.14 -4.57
CA PHE A 76 -4.70 -25.05 -5.62
C PHE A 76 -4.26 -26.43 -5.10
N GLU A 77 -5.07 -27.02 -4.22
CA GLU A 77 -5.01 -28.43 -3.91
C GLU A 77 -5.21 -29.14 -5.25
N THR A 78 -4.10 -29.58 -5.82
CA THR A 78 -4.07 -30.53 -6.92
C THR A 78 -5.08 -31.63 -6.59
N PRO A 79 -6.09 -31.90 -7.43
CA PRO A 79 -7.00 -33.01 -7.16
C PRO A 79 -6.17 -34.29 -7.06
N PRO A 80 -6.39 -35.15 -6.05
CA PRO A 80 -5.83 -36.50 -6.09
C PRO A 80 -6.43 -37.18 -7.33
N GLU A 81 -5.57 -37.57 -8.26
CA GLU A 81 -5.88 -38.42 -9.40
C GLU A 81 -6.33 -39.78 -8.84
N ASN A 82 -7.63 -39.88 -8.57
CA ASN A 82 -8.30 -41.14 -8.23
C ASN A 82 -8.81 -41.76 -9.51
N GLY A 83 -8.34 -42.96 -9.82
CA GLY A 83 -9.01 -43.81 -10.80
C GLY A 83 -8.12 -44.85 -11.41
N SER A 84 -7.83 -45.90 -10.63
CA SER A 84 -7.52 -47.22 -11.16
C SER A 84 -8.46 -47.56 -12.31
N ASP A 85 -7.93 -47.90 -13.47
CA ASP A 85 -8.63 -48.76 -14.41
C ASP A 85 -7.71 -49.91 -14.80
N SER A 86 -8.32 -51.08 -14.86
CA SER A 86 -7.73 -52.42 -14.73
C SER A 86 -7.04 -52.94 -15.99
#